data_AF-A0A7W5E5R4-F1
#
_entry.id   AF-A0A7W5E5R4-F1
#
_cell.length_a   1.000
_cell.length_b   1.000
_cell.length_c   1.000
_cell.angle_alpha   90.00
_cell.angle_beta   90.00
_cell.angle_gamma   90.00
#
_symmetry.space_group_name_H-M   'P 1'
#
loop_
_entity.id
_entity.type
_entity.pdbx_description
1 polymer ?
#
loop_
_entity_poly.entity_id
_entity_poly.type
_entity_poly.pdbx_seq_one_letter_code
_entity_poly.pdbx_strand_id
1 'polypeptide(L)'
;MALPEHLIPVVTRIEALVVSAPPSPWRLTVQSGIGGLTDVGFGPDTDLLLVVSSQGRGVFDCTTGERVARDGDVETDFHDASRMLADGVGPLDGISVPMAGLNGGGLSGGTSDGWTVDDFTLEWPHHTLLLNGPFSWPYDINGQLWKLGAESELRAFGFSTTGLSLVIATSSDVIAWSRPSA
;
A
#
# COMPACT_ATOMS: atom_id res chain seq x y z
N MET A 1 -20.60 -14.50 14.96
CA MET A 1 -20.82 -15.48 13.88
C MET A 1 -19.74 -16.54 14.02
N ALA A 2 -20.05 -17.83 13.92
CA ALA A 2 -19.00 -18.86 14.00
C ALA A 2 -18.20 -18.88 12.68
N LEU A 3 -16.87 -19.00 12.79
CA LEU A 3 -15.99 -19.12 11.62
C LEU A 3 -16.28 -20.45 10.89
N PRO A 4 -16.48 -20.45 9.56
CA PRO A 4 -16.63 -21.69 8.79
C PRO A 4 -15.44 -22.65 8.99
N GLU A 5 -15.71 -23.95 9.12
CA GLU A 5 -14.67 -24.96 9.44
C GLU A 5 -13.48 -24.94 8.48
N HIS A 6 -13.73 -24.74 7.18
CA HIS A 6 -12.69 -24.70 6.16
C HIS A 6 -11.78 -23.46 6.23
N LEU A 7 -12.18 -22.41 6.98
CA LEU A 7 -11.38 -21.21 7.19
C LEU A 7 -10.55 -21.26 8.47
N ILE A 8 -10.88 -22.16 9.41
CA ILE A 8 -10.17 -22.29 10.69
C ILE A 8 -8.65 -22.43 10.49
N PRO A 9 -8.13 -23.32 9.61
CA PRO A 9 -6.68 -23.47 9.46
C PRO A 9 -5.98 -22.20 9.00
N VAL A 10 -6.60 -21.44 8.10
CA VAL A 10 -6.04 -20.21 7.54
C VAL A 10 -6.06 -19.08 8.56
N VAL A 11 -7.20 -18.89 9.25
CA VAL A 11 -7.33 -17.85 10.28
C VAL A 11 -6.37 -18.13 11.44
N THR A 12 -6.30 -19.36 11.95
CA THR A 12 -5.36 -19.72 13.02
C THR A 12 -3.91 -19.48 12.61
N ARG A 13 -3.55 -19.79 11.35
CA ARG A 13 -2.22 -19.51 10.82
C ARG A 13 -1.94 -18.00 10.77
N ILE A 14 -2.87 -17.20 10.25
CA ILE A 14 -2.72 -15.74 10.16
C ILE A 14 -2.60 -15.13 11.56
N GLU A 15 -3.41 -15.55 12.53
CA GLU A 15 -3.35 -15.07 13.92
C GLU A 15 -2.02 -15.39 14.58
N ALA A 16 -1.44 -16.55 14.31
CA ALA A 16 -0.14 -16.96 14.84
C ALA A 16 1.06 -16.18 14.26
N LEU A 17 0.90 -15.47 13.13
CA LEU A 17 1.96 -14.65 12.56
C LEU A 17 2.23 -13.40 13.40
N VAL A 18 3.51 -13.13 13.64
CA VAL A 18 3.99 -11.87 14.23
C VAL A 18 4.21 -10.85 13.12
N VAL A 19 3.86 -9.59 13.37
CA VAL A 19 4.15 -8.47 12.46
C VAL A 19 5.65 -8.37 12.26
N SER A 20 6.07 -8.33 10.99
CA SER A 20 7.49 -8.24 10.62
C SER A 20 7.65 -7.47 9.31
N ALA A 21 8.87 -6.99 9.05
CA ALA A 21 9.20 -6.43 7.76
C ALA A 21 9.10 -7.51 6.67
N PRO A 22 8.78 -7.13 5.41
CA PRO A 22 8.90 -8.01 4.27
C PRO A 22 10.28 -8.70 4.22
N PRO A 23 10.35 -9.97 3.76
CA PRO A 23 11.61 -10.68 3.62
C PRO A 23 12.48 -10.08 2.49
N SER A 24 13.74 -10.52 2.39
CA SER A 24 14.51 -10.33 1.15
C SER A 24 13.70 -10.79 -0.07
N PRO A 25 13.66 -10.05 -1.19
CA PRO A 25 14.56 -8.94 -1.56
C PRO A 25 14.09 -7.53 -1.15
N TRP A 26 13.00 -7.42 -0.40
CA TRP A 26 12.42 -6.14 -0.02
C TRP A 26 13.28 -5.40 1.01
N ARG A 27 13.37 -4.08 0.86
CA ARG A 27 14.13 -3.18 1.72
C ARG A 27 13.28 -1.97 2.05
N LEU A 28 13.29 -1.56 3.31
CA LEU A 28 12.59 -0.35 3.74
C LEU A 28 13.23 0.86 3.05
N THR A 29 12.41 1.68 2.37
CA THR A 29 12.86 2.88 1.66
C THR A 29 12.16 4.14 2.13
N VAL A 30 10.85 4.09 2.39
CA VAL A 30 10.10 5.22 2.92
C VAL A 30 9.55 4.85 4.28
N GLN A 31 9.73 5.75 5.25
CA GLN A 31 9.02 5.75 6.51
C GLN A 31 8.77 7.21 6.90
N SER A 32 7.56 7.71 6.63
CA SER A 32 7.24 9.12 6.80
C SER A 32 5.87 9.31 7.44
N GLY A 33 5.81 10.15 8.48
CA GLY A 33 4.55 10.64 9.01
C GLY A 33 3.92 11.67 8.07
N ILE A 34 2.68 11.43 7.67
CA ILE A 34 1.84 12.28 6.84
C ILE A 34 0.55 12.56 7.60
N GLY A 35 0.50 13.70 8.30
CA GLY A 35 -0.69 14.09 9.06
C GLY A 35 -1.89 14.32 8.14
N GLY A 36 -2.98 13.60 8.40
CA GLY A 36 -4.24 13.72 7.65
C GLY A 36 -4.16 13.12 6.25
N LEU A 37 -3.40 12.03 6.08
CA LEU A 37 -3.32 11.29 4.83
C LEU A 37 -4.70 10.73 4.46
N THR A 38 -5.16 11.05 3.26
CA THR A 38 -6.45 10.57 2.77
C THR A 38 -6.27 9.51 1.70
N ASP A 39 -5.36 9.73 0.74
CA ASP A 39 -5.24 8.90 -0.46
C ASP A 39 -3.78 8.83 -0.94
N VAL A 40 -3.42 7.70 -1.57
CA VAL A 40 -2.14 7.51 -2.25
C VAL A 40 -2.35 6.84 -3.61
N GLY A 41 -1.43 7.05 -4.55
CA GLY A 41 -1.50 6.45 -5.88
C GLY A 41 -0.14 6.42 -6.56
N PHE A 42 0.12 5.40 -7.37
CA PHE A 42 1.37 5.30 -8.13
C PHE A 42 1.20 5.90 -9.53
N GLY A 43 2.20 6.66 -9.97
CA GLY A 43 2.32 7.06 -11.36
C GLY A 43 2.39 5.83 -12.30
N PRO A 44 1.87 5.94 -13.53
CA PRO A 44 1.86 4.83 -14.48
C PRO A 44 3.29 4.39 -14.83
N ASP A 45 3.55 3.09 -14.76
CA ASP A 45 4.87 2.48 -15.03
C ASP A 45 6.03 3.07 -14.21
N THR A 46 5.74 3.54 -12.99
CA THR A 46 6.74 4.10 -12.06
C THR A 46 6.57 3.59 -10.63
N ASP A 47 7.60 3.83 -9.83
CA ASP A 47 7.60 3.68 -8.37
C ASP A 47 7.42 5.03 -7.64
N LEU A 48 6.89 6.03 -8.35
CA LEU A 48 6.58 7.35 -7.78
C LEU A 48 5.20 7.30 -7.12
N LEU A 49 5.18 7.47 -5.80
CA LEU A 49 3.96 7.50 -5.01
C LEU A 49 3.50 8.94 -4.80
N LEU A 50 2.38 9.31 -5.42
CA LEU A 50 1.63 10.50 -5.08
C LEU A 50 0.89 10.25 -3.76
N VAL A 51 1.00 11.22 -2.86
CA VAL A 51 0.37 11.23 -1.53
C VAL A 51 -0.49 12.48 -1.44
N VAL A 52 -1.76 12.32 -1.07
CA VAL A 52 -2.71 13.42 -0.84
C VAL A 52 -3.08 13.44 0.64
N SER A 53 -3.01 14.62 1.26
CA SER A 53 -3.40 14.83 2.64
C SER A 53 -4.14 16.13 2.83
N SER A 54 -4.61 16.38 4.05
CA SER A 54 -5.19 17.67 4.45
C SER A 54 -4.23 18.87 4.34
N GLN A 55 -2.95 18.64 4.01
CA GLN A 55 -1.92 19.68 3.84
C GLN A 55 -1.43 19.82 2.40
N GLY A 56 -2.18 19.28 1.43
CA GLY A 56 -1.85 19.30 0.00
C GLY A 56 -1.40 17.93 -0.50
N ARG A 57 -0.43 17.92 -1.41
CA ARG A 57 0.09 16.71 -2.05
C ARG A 57 1.60 16.66 -2.10
N GLY A 58 2.16 15.47 -2.28
CA GLY A 58 3.59 15.28 -2.48
C GLY A 58 3.90 13.99 -3.19
N VAL A 59 5.12 13.87 -3.71
CA VAL A 59 5.58 12.67 -4.41
C VAL A 59 6.79 12.10 -3.69
N PHE A 60 6.74 10.81 -3.39
CA PHE A 60 7.88 10.01 -2.97
C PHE A 60 8.39 9.18 -4.12
N ASP A 61 9.70 9.10 -4.27
CA ASP A 61 10.34 8.03 -5.03
C ASP A 61 10.55 6.84 -4.10
N CYS A 62 9.75 5.79 -4.25
CA CYS A 62 9.82 4.61 -3.38
C CYS A 62 11.09 3.79 -3.60
N THR A 63 11.84 3.98 -4.70
CA THR A 63 13.10 3.27 -4.93
C THR A 63 14.25 3.88 -4.15
N THR A 64 14.28 5.22 -4.03
CA THR A 64 15.33 5.96 -3.32
C THR A 64 14.95 6.31 -1.88
N GLY A 65 13.65 6.37 -1.59
CA GLY A 65 13.12 6.83 -0.31
C GLY A 65 12.94 8.34 -0.20
N GLU A 66 13.28 9.11 -1.25
CA GLU A 66 13.27 10.57 -1.21
C GLU A 66 11.87 11.14 -1.48
N ARG A 67 11.53 12.24 -0.78
CA ARG A 67 10.38 13.07 -1.15
C ARG A 67 10.81 14.06 -2.23
N VAL A 68 10.50 13.72 -3.48
CA VAL A 68 10.97 14.43 -4.68
C VAL A 68 10.10 15.63 -5.07
N ALA A 69 8.87 15.73 -4.56
CA ALA A 69 8.01 16.89 -4.74
C ALA A 69 7.08 17.12 -3.55
N ARG A 70 6.70 18.38 -3.33
CA ARG A 70 5.67 18.78 -2.37
C ARG A 70 4.98 20.05 -2.86
N ASP A 71 3.67 20.04 -2.78
CA ASP A 71 2.78 21.17 -3.06
C ASP A 71 1.79 21.28 -1.90
N GLY A 72 1.88 22.39 -1.17
CA GLY A 72 1.08 22.66 0.01
C GLY A 72 -0.19 23.45 -0.27
N ASP A 73 -0.48 23.74 -1.54
CA ASP A 73 -1.72 24.39 -1.92
C ASP A 73 -2.89 23.41 -1.77
N VAL A 74 -3.88 23.79 -0.95
CA VAL A 74 -5.11 23.02 -0.70
C VAL A 74 -6.33 23.65 -1.36
N GLU A 75 -6.18 24.86 -1.94
CA GLU A 75 -7.26 25.58 -2.61
C GLU A 75 -7.42 25.15 -4.07
N THR A 76 -6.35 24.60 -4.66
CA THR A 76 -6.39 24.04 -6.01
C THR A 76 -7.16 22.71 -6.01
N ASP A 77 -8.10 22.57 -6.95
CA ASP A 77 -8.90 21.34 -7.14
C ASP A 77 -8.10 20.25 -7.85
N PHE A 78 -7.07 19.74 -7.17
CA PHE A 78 -6.18 18.69 -7.70
C PHE A 78 -6.68 17.27 -7.40
N HIS A 79 -7.77 17.10 -6.65
CA HIS A 79 -8.23 15.79 -6.17
C HIS A 79 -9.73 15.58 -6.40
N ASP A 80 -10.05 14.78 -7.41
CA ASP A 80 -11.40 14.31 -7.68
C ASP A 80 -11.66 13.01 -6.92
N ALA A 81 -12.09 13.16 -5.66
CA ALA A 81 -12.47 12.07 -4.77
C ALA A 81 -13.56 11.15 -5.37
N SER A 82 -14.46 11.69 -6.20
CA SER A 82 -15.57 10.92 -6.79
C SER A 82 -15.10 9.95 -7.87
N ARG A 83 -13.99 10.29 -8.53
CA ARG A 83 -13.36 9.48 -9.57
C ARG A 83 -12.12 8.75 -9.08
N MET A 84 -11.70 9.01 -7.84
CA MET A 84 -10.47 8.50 -7.23
C MET A 84 -9.26 8.84 -8.12
N LEU A 85 -9.17 10.12 -8.52
CA LEU A 85 -8.09 10.65 -9.34
C LEU A 85 -7.50 11.88 -8.67
N ALA A 86 -6.18 12.00 -8.70
CA ALA A 86 -5.51 13.23 -8.31
C ALA A 86 -4.49 13.64 -9.37
N ASP A 87 -4.37 14.93 -9.59
CA ASP A 87 -3.33 15.48 -10.44
C ASP A 87 -1.97 15.30 -9.74
N GLY A 88 -0.98 14.85 -10.49
CA GLY A 88 0.39 14.74 -10.02
C GLY A 88 1.08 16.10 -9.89
N VAL A 89 2.25 16.08 -9.27
CA VAL A 89 3.12 17.26 -9.10
C VAL A 89 4.58 16.87 -9.28
N GLY A 90 5.42 17.84 -9.65
CA GLY A 90 6.85 17.61 -9.85
C GLY A 90 7.07 16.58 -10.95
N PRO A 91 7.73 15.43 -10.70
CA PRO A 91 7.92 14.39 -11.70
C PRO A 91 6.63 13.78 -12.27
N LEU A 92 5.49 13.94 -11.58
CA LEU A 92 4.18 13.49 -12.03
C LEU A 92 3.30 14.62 -12.59
N ASP A 93 3.86 15.82 -12.81
CA ASP A 93 3.09 16.96 -13.33
C ASP A 93 2.41 16.63 -14.67
N GLY A 94 1.15 17.05 -14.81
CA GLY A 94 0.32 16.74 -15.98
C GLY A 94 -0.20 15.29 -16.06
N ILE A 95 0.09 14.44 -15.07
CA ILE A 95 -0.42 13.08 -14.98
C ILE A 95 -1.60 13.03 -14.01
N SER A 96 -2.73 12.46 -14.44
CA SER A 96 -3.83 12.12 -13.53
C SER A 96 -3.61 10.72 -12.96
N VAL A 97 -3.38 10.63 -11.66
CA VAL A 97 -2.97 9.41 -10.95
C VAL A 97 -4.22 8.74 -10.33
N PRO A 98 -4.45 7.44 -10.58
CA PRO A 98 -5.44 6.65 -9.85
C PRO A 98 -5.09 6.55 -8.37
N MET A 99 -6.08 6.86 -7.53
CA MET A 99 -5.91 6.95 -6.09
C MET A 99 -6.58 5.79 -5.35
N ALA A 100 -5.99 5.41 -4.23
CA ALA A 100 -6.52 4.47 -3.25
C ALA A 100 -6.50 5.14 -1.86
N GLY A 101 -7.62 5.10 -1.14
CA GLY A 101 -7.73 5.83 0.09
C GLY A 101 -9.13 5.87 0.69
N LEU A 102 -9.44 6.99 1.33
CA LEU A 102 -10.68 7.21 2.08
C LEU A 102 -11.94 6.98 1.24
N ASN A 103 -11.88 7.29 -0.05
CA ASN A 103 -13.03 7.21 -0.97
C ASN A 103 -13.09 5.89 -1.76
N GLY A 104 -12.23 4.92 -1.43
CA GLY A 104 -12.12 3.64 -2.10
C GLY A 104 -10.89 3.54 -3.00
N GLY A 105 -11.01 2.76 -4.07
CA GLY A 105 -9.92 2.47 -4.99
C GLY A 105 -9.11 1.24 -4.57
N GLY A 106 -7.90 1.13 -5.11
CA GLY A 106 -7.00 0.03 -4.78
C GLY A 106 -5.66 0.17 -5.49
N LEU A 107 -4.61 -0.25 -4.80
CA LEU A 107 -3.29 -0.45 -5.41
C LEU A 107 -3.21 -1.84 -6.05
N SER A 108 -2.15 -2.09 -6.82
CA SER A 108 -1.92 -3.41 -7.40
C SER A 108 -1.83 -4.47 -6.30
N GLY A 109 -2.70 -5.48 -6.35
CA GLY A 109 -2.70 -6.60 -5.40
C GLY A 109 -1.64 -7.67 -5.68
N GLY A 110 -0.93 -7.56 -6.81
CA GLY A 110 0.11 -8.51 -7.17
C GLY A 110 1.10 -7.96 -8.19
N THR A 111 2.15 -8.74 -8.42
CA THR A 111 3.28 -8.41 -9.28
C THR A 111 3.45 -9.47 -10.36
N SER A 112 4.15 -9.15 -11.45
CA SER A 112 4.34 -10.05 -12.59
C SER A 112 5.16 -11.30 -12.26
N ASP A 113 6.02 -11.23 -11.24
CA ASP A 113 6.80 -12.35 -10.73
C ASP A 113 6.13 -13.07 -9.54
N GLY A 114 4.86 -12.78 -9.30
CA GLY A 114 3.97 -13.62 -8.50
C GLY A 114 3.83 -13.25 -7.03
N TRP A 115 4.45 -12.18 -6.54
CA TRP A 115 4.12 -11.68 -5.19
C TRP A 115 2.70 -11.14 -5.19
N THR A 116 1.99 -11.37 -4.10
CA THR A 116 0.63 -10.85 -3.89
C THR A 116 0.46 -10.32 -2.48
N VAL A 117 -0.52 -9.45 -2.30
CA VAL A 117 -0.94 -8.94 -1.00
C VAL A 117 -2.41 -9.26 -0.74
N ASP A 118 -2.74 -9.44 0.53
CA ASP A 118 -4.11 -9.60 0.99
C ASP A 118 -4.37 -8.75 2.23
N ASP A 119 -5.58 -8.21 2.31
CA ASP A 119 -6.11 -7.50 3.47
C ASP A 119 -7.26 -8.32 4.08
N PHE A 120 -7.05 -8.81 5.30
CA PHE A 120 -8.07 -9.52 6.07
C PHE A 120 -8.53 -8.70 7.28
N THR A 121 -9.83 -8.41 7.35
CA THR A 121 -10.46 -7.87 8.57
C THR A 121 -11.01 -9.00 9.44
N LEU A 122 -10.13 -9.62 10.24
CA LEU A 122 -10.52 -10.71 11.15
C LEU A 122 -11.21 -10.18 12.43
N GLU A 123 -10.73 -9.03 12.92
CA GLU A 123 -11.26 -8.32 14.08
C GLU A 123 -11.42 -6.85 13.74
N TRP A 124 -12.62 -6.45 13.31
CA TRP A 124 -12.88 -5.05 12.96
C TRP A 124 -12.58 -4.12 14.16
N PRO A 125 -11.91 -2.97 13.97
CA PRO A 125 -11.53 -2.34 12.69
C PRO A 125 -10.14 -2.71 12.16
N HIS A 126 -9.47 -3.73 12.70
CA HIS A 126 -8.08 -4.02 12.35
C HIS A 126 -7.97 -4.81 11.03
N HIS A 127 -7.23 -4.21 10.10
CA HIS A 127 -6.83 -4.79 8.82
C HIS A 127 -5.53 -5.55 8.98
N THR A 128 -5.57 -6.88 8.83
CA THR A 128 -4.39 -7.75 8.84
C THR A 128 -3.81 -7.79 7.45
N LEU A 129 -2.65 -7.14 7.29
CA LEU A 129 -1.99 -6.95 6.01
C LEU A 129 -0.98 -8.07 5.77
N LEU A 130 -1.17 -8.83 4.69
CA LEU A 130 -0.37 -9.99 4.36
C LEU A 130 0.40 -9.77 3.06
N LEU A 131 1.63 -10.27 3.04
CA LEU A 131 2.44 -10.46 1.85
C LEU A 131 2.61 -11.96 1.63
N ASN A 132 2.21 -12.45 0.45
CA ASN A 132 2.46 -13.82 0.03
C ASN A 132 3.71 -13.86 -0.84
N GLY A 133 4.50 -14.92 -0.68
CA GLY A 133 5.63 -15.17 -1.56
C GLY A 133 5.19 -15.41 -3.01
N PRO A 134 6.15 -15.44 -3.95
CA PRO A 134 5.87 -15.71 -5.36
C PRO A 134 4.97 -16.92 -5.56
N PHE A 135 3.86 -16.72 -6.27
CA PHE A 135 2.88 -17.75 -6.61
C PHE A 135 2.26 -18.46 -5.39
N SER A 136 2.32 -17.84 -4.22
CA SER A 136 1.66 -18.27 -3.00
C SER A 136 0.37 -17.49 -2.77
N TRP A 137 -0.52 -18.03 -1.96
CA TRP A 137 -1.74 -17.34 -1.51
C TRP A 137 -2.08 -17.77 -0.07
N PRO A 138 -2.93 -17.02 0.66
CA PRO A 138 -3.17 -17.26 2.09
C PRO A 138 -3.74 -18.64 2.42
N TYR A 139 -4.52 -19.20 1.49
CA TYR A 139 -5.14 -20.52 1.58
C TYR A 139 -4.19 -21.70 1.29
N ASP A 140 -2.97 -21.46 0.79
CA ASP A 140 -1.95 -22.50 0.70
C ASP A 140 -1.20 -22.57 2.02
N ILE A 141 -1.50 -23.59 2.83
CA ILE A 141 -0.91 -23.78 4.16
C ILE A 141 0.62 -23.92 4.13
N ASN A 142 1.21 -24.32 3.01
CA ASN A 142 2.65 -24.48 2.83
C ASN A 142 3.30 -23.29 2.11
N GLY A 143 2.49 -22.40 1.53
CA GLY A 143 2.97 -21.22 0.81
C GLY A 143 3.70 -20.24 1.73
N GLN A 144 4.54 -19.37 1.18
CA GLN A 144 5.23 -18.38 2.01
C GLN A 144 4.28 -17.22 2.35
N LEU A 145 4.26 -16.80 3.60
CA LEU A 145 3.32 -15.80 4.11
C LEU A 145 3.96 -14.96 5.23
N TRP A 146 3.81 -13.64 5.14
CA TRP A 146 4.26 -12.68 6.15
C TRP A 146 3.14 -11.72 6.52
N LYS A 147 2.99 -11.44 7.83
CA LYS A 147 2.12 -10.38 8.32
C LYS A 147 2.93 -9.09 8.41
N LEU A 148 2.51 -8.07 7.68
CA LEU A 148 3.21 -6.78 7.59
C LEU A 148 2.63 -5.72 8.52
N GLY A 149 1.36 -5.85 8.90
CA GLY A 149 0.67 -4.87 9.73
C GLY A 149 -0.68 -5.34 10.24
N ALA A 150 -1.23 -4.60 11.19
CA ALA A 150 -2.54 -4.81 11.80
C ALA A 150 -3.19 -3.44 12.06
N GLU A 151 -3.61 -2.77 10.99
CA GLU A 151 -3.91 -1.34 10.99
C GLU A 151 -5.40 -1.05 11.15
N SER A 152 -5.78 -0.13 12.03
CA SER A 152 -7.18 0.28 12.22
C SER A 152 -7.61 1.46 11.35
N GLU A 153 -6.65 2.16 10.75
CA GLU A 153 -6.84 3.40 9.99
C GLU A 153 -6.18 3.30 8.60
N LEU A 154 -6.32 2.13 7.97
CA LEU A 154 -5.75 1.85 6.66
C LEU A 154 -6.36 2.76 5.58
N ARG A 155 -5.50 3.30 4.71
CA ARG A 155 -5.90 4.05 3.51
C ARG A 155 -5.64 3.23 2.26
N ALA A 156 -4.46 2.62 2.17
CA ALA A 156 -4.12 1.76 1.05
C ALA A 156 -3.04 0.75 1.44
N PHE A 157 -3.06 -0.38 0.75
CA PHE A 157 -2.03 -1.41 0.82
C PHE A 157 -1.84 -2.05 -0.55
N GLY A 158 -0.61 -2.13 -1.04
CA GLY A 158 -0.31 -2.82 -2.28
C GLY A 158 0.91 -2.28 -3.04
N PHE A 159 1.07 -2.77 -4.27
CA PHE A 159 2.27 -2.55 -5.06
C PHE A 159 2.18 -1.35 -5.99
N SER A 160 3.35 -0.86 -6.40
CA SER A 160 3.51 -0.01 -7.58
C SER A 160 3.13 -0.74 -8.86
N THR A 161 2.93 0.03 -9.93
CA THR A 161 2.61 -0.51 -11.26
C THR A 161 3.77 -1.34 -11.84
N THR A 162 5.01 -1.04 -11.45
CA THR A 162 6.20 -1.85 -11.78
C THR A 162 6.33 -3.12 -10.96
N GLY A 163 5.63 -3.19 -9.80
CA GLY A 163 5.75 -4.28 -8.83
C GLY A 163 7.06 -4.26 -8.02
N LEU A 164 7.86 -3.19 -8.12
CA LEU A 164 9.13 -3.07 -7.41
C LEU A 164 9.01 -2.35 -6.06
N SER A 165 7.87 -1.72 -5.79
CA SER A 165 7.57 -1.06 -4.51
C SER A 165 6.28 -1.60 -3.91
N LEU A 166 6.26 -1.70 -2.58
CA LEU A 166 5.12 -2.12 -1.76
C LEU A 166 4.87 -1.05 -0.71
N VAL A 167 3.63 -0.59 -0.57
CA VAL A 167 3.26 0.49 0.36
C VAL A 167 2.19 0.04 1.33
N ILE A 168 2.33 0.45 2.59
CA ILE A 168 1.25 0.57 3.58
C ILE A 168 1.06 2.06 3.86
N ALA A 169 -0.16 2.55 3.63
CA ALA A 169 -0.56 3.92 3.93
C ALA A 169 -1.70 3.90 4.96
N THR A 170 -1.53 4.64 6.06
CA THR A 170 -2.55 4.84 7.10
C THR A 170 -3.01 6.29 7.13
N SER A 171 -3.88 6.69 8.05
CA SER A 171 -4.28 8.09 8.21
C SER A 171 -3.16 9.03 8.64
N SER A 172 -2.04 8.48 9.14
CA SER A 172 -0.92 9.24 9.70
C SER A 172 0.44 8.93 9.09
N ASP A 173 0.60 7.82 8.35
CA ASP A 173 1.91 7.33 7.95
C ASP A 173 1.91 6.72 6.55
N VAL A 174 3.06 6.80 5.89
CA VAL A 174 3.40 6.02 4.70
C VAL A 174 4.67 5.24 4.99
N ILE A 175 4.59 3.93 4.81
CA ILE A 175 5.73 3.03 4.84
C ILE A 175 5.81 2.37 3.46
N ALA A 176 7.00 2.41 2.85
CA ALA A 176 7.26 1.74 1.59
C ALA A 176 8.51 0.87 1.68
N TRP A 177 8.44 -0.28 1.01
CA TRP A 177 9.58 -1.13 0.73
C TRP A 177 9.81 -1.20 -0.77
N SER A 178 11.06 -1.26 -1.19
CA SER A 178 11.42 -1.53 -2.58
C SER A 178 12.32 -2.75 -2.72
N ARG A 179 12.41 -3.27 -3.93
CA ARG A 179 13.31 -4.36 -4.30
C ARG A 179 13.96 -4.06 -5.65
N PRO A 180 15.16 -4.61 -5.94
CA PRO A 180 15.75 -4.50 -7.26
C PRO A 180 14.88 -5.21 -8.31
N SER A 181 14.96 -4.74 -9.55
CA SER A 181 14.50 -5.52 -10.70
C SER A 181 15.31 -6.82 -10.80
N ALA A 182 14.63 -7.90 -11.19
CA ALA A 182 15.24 -9.20 -11.44
C ALA A 182 16.10 -9.21 -12.71
#